data_AF-A0A9P9MMS6-F1
#
_entry.id   AF-A0A9P9MMS6-F1
#
_cell.length_a   1.000
_cell.length_b   1.000
_cell.length_c   1.000
_cell.angle_alpha   90.00
_cell.angle_beta   90.00
_cell.angle_gamma   90.00
#
_symmetry.space_group_name_H-M   'P 1'
#
loop_
_entity.id
_entity.type
_entity.pdbx_description
1 polymer ?
#
loop_
_entity_poly.entity_id
_entity_poly.type
_entity_poly.pdbx_seq_one_letter_code
_entity_poly.pdbx_strand_id
1 'polypeptide(L)'
;MAPIAELSTASTDGFLEYHEPKIIPLLILISFFFFLAVAEWISDKIFRAGLTGQIIVGLIYGLPIGNIMPLDWQETFVGLGYIGLILIIFEGGLTVRLDLIKKKFWLSLATASVGVLIPIALCYALLYLGFGYGMFLPPGMSTHQVFFFIIGAALSTTSLGTTFVVINSASKNFDVSQSKVGTVLISAAIFDDVSGLVMASVIHNLGAFAGGAGVNLGWLIGRPMVAAVASIISGLVLYLFGPLFRWYVEHRFIRFKHVSNVILMVLVLSTFLSIASFAGASVLYGSFLAGTFLSSLPCTHPEAPFVVMSREHGETDPGKTPTFVHTFERYFLGAQTYVLQPMFFASIGFAIPFKKLWTAQAFWKGLVFSILMVVGKAAVGIVVPLADMVSIRPLLKARTLTKQTWAPATLLGMAMVARGEMGLLIIQIGLNQTSFMSETAFITAAWAIVLNTIIGPIGVGILLGKLGNQICHDPRWGTQLSETEVTLNNSSSSVEEVKPGRQWTSRYHSRSVSFATSSRDPSRGRSAYHDRAPSESTTGQVQEPKGVVGNNEVQIQISQDSREEIQS
;
A
#
# COMPACT_ATOMS: atom_id res chain seq x y z
N MET A 1 20.18 54.42 12.38
CA MET A 1 19.21 54.69 11.29
C MET A 1 19.46 53.70 10.19
N ALA A 2 18.44 52.93 9.79
CA ALA A 2 18.35 52.40 8.42
C ALA A 2 17.75 53.52 7.52
N PRO A 3 17.80 53.39 6.18
CA PRO A 3 16.90 52.51 5.43
C PRO A 3 17.68 51.45 4.61
N ILE A 4 17.22 50.20 4.42
CA ILE A 4 16.00 49.71 3.74
C ILE A 4 15.96 50.12 2.26
N ALA A 5 16.41 49.21 1.36
CA ALA A 5 15.76 48.85 0.08
C ALA A 5 16.72 48.12 -0.90
N GLU A 6 17.02 46.85 -0.66
CA GLU A 6 17.15 45.90 -1.78
C GLU A 6 15.86 45.07 -1.82
N LEU A 7 14.79 45.74 -2.23
CA LEU A 7 13.55 45.07 -2.58
C LEU A 7 13.81 44.34 -3.90
N SER A 8 13.60 43.03 -3.89
CA SER A 8 13.44 42.16 -5.06
C SER A 8 13.11 42.93 -6.34
N THR A 9 13.97 42.82 -7.36
CA THR A 9 13.61 43.14 -8.75
C THR A 9 12.55 42.14 -9.23
N ALA A 10 11.31 42.35 -8.78
CA ALA A 10 10.15 41.73 -9.40
C ALA A 10 10.14 42.21 -10.85
N SER A 11 10.24 41.28 -11.78
CA SER A 11 10.30 41.56 -13.22
C SER A 11 9.07 42.38 -13.62
N THR A 12 9.31 43.61 -14.08
CA THR A 12 8.24 44.49 -14.58
C THR A 12 7.63 43.94 -15.88
N ASP A 13 8.37 43.06 -16.57
CA ASP A 13 7.87 42.24 -17.66
C ASP A 13 7.29 40.92 -17.13
N GLY A 14 6.17 40.48 -17.72
CA GLY A 14 5.36 39.35 -17.27
C GLY A 14 5.95 37.95 -17.54
N PHE A 15 7.27 37.80 -17.54
CA PHE A 15 7.97 36.53 -17.72
C PHE A 15 9.20 36.43 -16.80
N LEU A 16 9.61 35.21 -16.47
CA LEU A 16 10.81 34.95 -15.66
C LEU A 16 12.03 34.88 -16.59
N GLU A 17 12.99 35.81 -16.43
CA GLU A 17 14.23 35.79 -17.19
C GLU A 17 15.09 34.55 -16.87
N TYR A 18 15.58 33.87 -17.90
CA TYR A 18 16.51 32.76 -17.74
C TYR A 18 17.93 33.27 -17.49
N HIS A 19 18.39 33.14 -16.24
CA HIS A 19 19.79 33.33 -15.88
C HIS A 19 20.46 31.98 -15.62
N GLU A 20 21.71 31.84 -16.06
CA GLU A 20 22.50 30.63 -15.80
C GLU A 20 22.69 30.41 -14.28
N PRO A 21 22.39 29.20 -13.75
CA PRO A 21 22.52 28.93 -12.33
C PRO A 21 23.98 28.98 -11.88
N LYS A 22 24.24 29.65 -10.76
CA LYS A 22 25.58 29.72 -10.16
C LYS A 22 26.12 28.32 -9.85
N ILE A 23 27.42 28.12 -10.10
CA ILE A 23 28.09 26.83 -9.96
C ILE A 23 27.99 26.22 -8.54
N ILE A 24 28.02 27.04 -7.48
CA ILE A 24 27.97 26.57 -6.09
C ILE A 24 26.62 25.89 -5.75
N PRO A 25 25.45 26.53 -5.92
CA PRO A 25 24.15 25.87 -5.81
C PRO A 25 24.03 24.58 -6.63
N LEU A 26 24.56 24.58 -7.86
CA LEU A 26 24.49 23.43 -8.76
C LEU A 26 25.30 22.23 -8.23
N LEU A 27 26.50 22.44 -7.69
CA LEU A 27 27.28 21.40 -7.00
C LEU A 27 26.60 20.92 -5.71
N ILE A 28 25.94 21.80 -4.95
CA ILE A 28 25.17 21.43 -3.76
C ILE A 28 24.02 20.50 -4.14
N LEU A 29 23.28 20.80 -5.21
CA LEU A 29 22.19 19.97 -5.71
C LEU A 29 22.67 18.60 -6.23
N ILE A 30 23.74 18.58 -7.04
CA ILE A 30 24.32 17.32 -7.56
C ILE A 30 24.80 16.43 -6.41
N SER A 31 25.55 17.00 -5.46
CA SER A 31 26.04 16.24 -4.30
C SER A 31 24.90 15.76 -3.40
N PHE A 32 23.85 16.56 -3.20
CA PHE A 32 22.66 16.16 -2.45
C PHE A 32 21.97 14.93 -3.05
N PHE A 33 21.64 14.93 -4.35
CA PHE A 33 21.02 13.77 -5.01
C PHE A 33 21.93 12.54 -5.03
N PHE A 34 23.24 12.73 -5.24
CA PHE A 34 24.21 11.64 -5.14
C PHE A 34 24.24 11.01 -3.74
N PHE A 35 24.35 11.83 -2.68
CA PHE A 35 24.38 11.32 -1.31
C PHE A 35 23.05 10.73 -0.87
N LEU A 36 21.90 11.20 -1.35
CA LEU A 36 20.59 10.55 -1.10
C LEU A 36 20.62 9.09 -1.58
N ALA A 37 21.01 8.85 -2.83
CA ALA A 37 21.09 7.51 -3.40
C ALA A 37 22.13 6.61 -2.69
N VAL A 38 23.31 7.16 -2.38
CA VAL A 38 24.36 6.42 -1.65
C VAL A 38 23.92 6.08 -0.22
N ALA A 39 23.32 7.02 0.50
CA ALA A 39 22.89 6.80 1.88
C ALA A 39 21.71 5.83 1.96
N GLU A 40 20.79 5.86 0.98
CA GLU A 40 19.75 4.84 0.82
C GLU A 40 20.35 3.45 0.64
N TRP A 41 21.26 3.27 -0.32
CA TRP A 41 21.91 2.00 -0.59
C TRP A 41 22.69 1.46 0.63
N ILE A 42 23.43 2.32 1.34
CA ILE A 42 24.14 1.96 2.58
C ILE A 42 23.13 1.54 3.66
N SER A 43 22.05 2.30 3.84
CA SER A 43 21.08 2.07 4.92
C SER A 43 20.21 0.84 4.68
N ASP A 44 19.88 0.54 3.43
CA ASP A 44 19.24 -0.72 3.08
C ASP A 44 20.20 -1.91 3.30
N LYS A 45 21.47 -1.77 2.90
CA LYS A 45 22.46 -2.84 3.06
C LYS A 45 22.75 -3.19 4.52
N ILE A 46 22.80 -2.20 5.41
CA ILE A 46 23.13 -2.37 6.83
C ILE A 46 21.89 -2.66 7.68
N PHE A 47 20.82 -1.88 7.50
CA PHE A 47 19.64 -1.87 8.38
C PHE A 47 18.37 -2.44 7.74
N ARG A 48 18.38 -2.76 6.43
CA ARG A 48 17.18 -3.09 5.63
C ARG A 48 16.11 -1.99 5.69
N ALA A 49 16.58 -0.73 5.77
CA ALA A 49 15.78 0.46 5.96
C ALA A 49 16.38 1.64 5.18
N GLY A 50 16.36 1.57 3.84
CA GLY A 50 16.92 2.60 2.96
C GLY A 50 16.45 4.03 3.27
N LEU A 51 15.18 4.17 3.65
CA LEU A 51 14.53 5.45 4.01
C LEU A 51 15.28 6.23 5.11
N THR A 52 15.92 5.52 6.05
CA THR A 52 16.70 6.15 7.13
C THR A 52 17.90 6.93 6.59
N GLY A 53 18.53 6.47 5.51
CA GLY A 53 19.66 7.15 4.88
C GLY A 53 19.26 8.50 4.27
N GLN A 54 18.11 8.54 3.61
CA GLN A 54 17.57 9.76 3.00
C GLN A 54 17.26 10.83 4.05
N ILE A 55 16.69 10.44 5.21
CA ILE A 55 16.46 11.33 6.36
C ILE A 55 17.79 11.87 6.91
N ILE A 56 18.84 11.04 7.02
CA ILE A 56 20.17 11.46 7.51
C ILE A 56 20.82 12.48 6.55
N VAL A 57 20.73 12.28 5.24
CA VAL A 57 21.26 13.23 4.25
C VAL A 57 20.49 14.55 4.31
N GLY A 58 19.17 14.50 4.40
CA GLY A 58 18.34 15.68 4.66
C GLY A 58 18.81 16.44 5.88
N LEU A 59 18.98 15.75 7.01
CA LEU A 59 19.44 16.33 8.27
C LEU A 59 20.83 17.00 8.18
N ILE A 60 21.76 16.42 7.41
CA ILE A 60 23.10 16.99 7.17
C ILE A 60 23.03 18.25 6.29
N TYR A 61 22.28 18.19 5.19
CA TYR A 61 22.20 19.28 4.21
C TYR A 61 21.31 20.44 4.66
N GLY A 62 20.26 20.17 5.44
CA GLY A 62 19.31 21.17 5.92
C GLY A 62 19.77 21.94 7.15
N LEU A 63 18.90 22.86 7.58
CA LEU A 63 19.12 23.78 8.70
C LEU A 63 19.60 23.14 10.03
N PRO A 64 19.19 21.92 10.45
CA PRO A 64 19.49 21.41 11.80
C PRO A 64 20.98 21.15 12.08
N ILE A 65 21.74 20.64 11.11
CA ILE A 65 23.18 20.34 11.27
C ILE A 65 24.04 21.27 10.43
N GLY A 66 24.11 21.05 9.11
CA GLY A 66 25.10 21.68 8.24
C GLY A 66 24.64 22.96 7.56
N ASN A 67 23.32 23.13 7.35
CA ASN A 67 22.73 24.25 6.61
C ASN A 67 23.44 24.55 5.27
N ILE A 68 23.75 23.48 4.54
CA ILE A 68 24.51 23.49 3.28
C ILE A 68 23.60 23.92 2.12
N MET A 69 22.32 23.53 2.18
CA MET A 69 21.32 23.82 1.16
C MET A 69 20.61 25.16 1.40
N PRO A 70 20.44 26.03 0.39
CA PRO A 70 19.63 27.25 0.52
C PRO A 70 18.18 26.95 0.94
N LEU A 71 17.56 27.86 1.69
CA LEU A 71 16.20 27.69 2.21
C LEU A 71 15.16 27.50 1.10
N ASP A 72 15.26 28.25 -0.01
CA ASP A 72 14.35 28.15 -1.15
C ASP A 72 14.30 26.72 -1.73
N TRP A 73 15.44 26.01 -1.74
CA TRP A 73 15.52 24.61 -2.17
C TRP A 73 14.97 23.65 -1.11
N GLN A 74 15.19 23.91 0.17
CA GLN A 74 14.58 23.13 1.26
C GLN A 74 13.04 23.22 1.19
N GLU A 75 12.47 24.41 1.00
CA GLU A 75 11.02 24.61 0.83
C GLU A 75 10.48 23.97 -0.46
N THR A 76 11.19 24.11 -1.57
CA THR A 76 10.85 23.44 -2.84
C THR A 76 10.79 21.93 -2.68
N PHE A 77 11.75 21.33 -1.97
CA PHE A 77 11.81 19.89 -1.73
C PHE A 77 10.77 19.40 -0.71
N VAL A 78 10.33 20.24 0.25
CA VAL A 78 9.13 19.96 1.07
C VAL A 78 7.89 19.86 0.15
N GLY A 79 7.71 20.81 -0.77
CA GLY A 79 6.58 20.83 -1.70
C GLY A 79 6.55 19.62 -2.64
N LEU A 80 7.67 19.35 -3.34
CA LEU A 80 7.80 18.19 -4.23
C LEU A 80 7.73 16.86 -3.48
N GLY A 81 8.31 16.80 -2.27
CA GLY A 81 8.22 15.64 -1.38
C GLY A 81 6.77 15.35 -0.96
N TYR A 82 5.97 16.37 -0.68
CA TYR A 82 4.55 16.18 -0.36
C TYR A 82 3.73 15.64 -1.55
N ILE A 83 4.09 15.98 -2.80
CA ILE A 83 3.54 15.32 -4.00
C ILE A 83 3.98 13.85 -4.05
N GLY A 84 5.25 13.56 -3.76
CA GLY A 84 5.75 12.18 -3.62
C GLY A 84 4.95 11.35 -2.62
N LEU A 85 4.67 11.92 -1.43
CA LEU A 85 3.83 11.30 -0.41
C LEU A 85 2.39 11.04 -0.88
N ILE A 86 1.78 12.00 -1.58
CA ILE A 86 0.44 11.82 -2.17
C ILE A 86 0.43 10.61 -3.13
N LEU A 87 1.48 10.46 -3.94
CA LEU A 87 1.64 9.34 -4.88
C LEU A 87 1.91 8.00 -4.16
N ILE A 88 2.77 7.97 -3.13
CA ILE A 88 3.00 6.77 -2.30
C ILE A 88 1.69 6.24 -1.70
N ILE A 89 0.86 7.14 -1.15
CA ILE A 89 -0.41 6.75 -0.51
C ILE A 89 -1.47 6.38 -1.56
N PHE A 90 -1.43 7.01 -2.74
CA PHE A 90 -2.28 6.64 -3.87
C PHE A 90 -1.92 5.26 -4.44
N GLU A 91 -0.63 4.94 -4.58
CA GLU A 91 -0.13 3.61 -4.94
C GLU A 91 -0.55 2.55 -3.91
N GLY A 92 -0.39 2.87 -2.62
CA GLY A 92 -0.90 2.05 -1.52
C GLY A 92 -2.40 1.76 -1.69
N GLY A 93 -3.19 2.78 -2.04
CA GLY A 93 -4.61 2.64 -2.39
C GLY A 93 -4.88 1.76 -3.61
N LEU A 94 -4.10 1.91 -4.69
CA LEU A 94 -4.21 1.11 -5.92
C LEU A 94 -3.92 -0.37 -5.69
N THR A 95 -3.03 -0.70 -4.75
CA THR A 95 -2.57 -2.07 -4.45
C THR A 95 -3.39 -2.78 -3.36
N VAL A 96 -4.40 -2.11 -2.77
CA VAL A 96 -5.28 -2.71 -1.75
C VAL A 96 -6.06 -3.92 -2.31
N ARG A 97 -5.74 -5.11 -1.81
CA ARG A 97 -6.52 -6.34 -2.09
C ARG A 97 -7.81 -6.39 -1.27
N LEU A 98 -8.83 -5.65 -1.72
CA LEU A 98 -10.14 -5.55 -1.06
C LEU A 98 -10.81 -6.91 -0.77
N ASP A 99 -10.55 -7.94 -1.57
CA ASP A 99 -11.17 -9.26 -1.38
C ASP A 99 -10.63 -10.01 -0.16
N LEU A 100 -9.38 -9.75 0.23
CA LEU A 100 -8.82 -10.24 1.49
C LEU A 100 -9.47 -9.54 2.69
N ILE A 101 -9.62 -8.22 2.59
CA ILE A 101 -10.30 -7.41 3.61
C ILE A 101 -11.75 -7.89 3.78
N LYS A 102 -12.50 -8.12 2.70
CA LYS A 102 -13.87 -8.69 2.76
C LYS A 102 -13.89 -10.06 3.43
N LYS A 103 -12.99 -10.99 3.05
CA LYS A 103 -12.95 -12.38 3.57
C LYS A 103 -12.65 -12.48 5.09
N LYS A 104 -11.96 -11.51 5.68
CA LYS A 104 -11.56 -11.51 7.10
C LYS A 104 -11.86 -10.19 7.84
N PHE A 105 -12.84 -9.42 7.36
CA PHE A 105 -13.14 -8.05 7.79
C PHE A 105 -13.13 -7.85 9.30
N TRP A 106 -13.99 -8.55 10.04
CA TRP A 106 -14.14 -8.40 11.49
C TRP A 106 -12.87 -8.71 12.27
N LEU A 107 -12.11 -9.71 11.84
CA LEU A 107 -10.88 -10.13 12.49
C LEU A 107 -9.75 -9.11 12.26
N SER A 108 -9.63 -8.61 11.03
CA SER A 108 -8.67 -7.56 10.67
C SER A 108 -9.01 -6.22 11.33
N LEU A 109 -10.30 -5.86 11.39
CA LEU A 109 -10.78 -4.65 12.06
C LEU A 109 -10.56 -4.71 13.57
N ALA A 110 -10.80 -5.86 14.22
CA ALA A 110 -10.50 -6.05 15.64
C ALA A 110 -8.99 -5.97 15.90
N THR A 111 -8.17 -6.59 15.04
CA THR A 111 -6.70 -6.54 15.11
C THR A 111 -6.19 -5.10 15.03
N ALA A 112 -6.66 -4.31 14.04
CA ALA A 112 -6.31 -2.90 13.89
C ALA A 112 -6.82 -2.05 15.06
N SER A 113 -8.06 -2.25 15.50
CA SER A 113 -8.64 -1.52 16.64
C SER A 113 -7.83 -1.74 17.92
N VAL A 114 -7.41 -2.97 18.21
CA VAL A 114 -6.50 -3.28 19.32
C VAL A 114 -5.12 -2.67 19.07
N GLY A 115 -4.64 -2.73 17.83
CA GLY A 115 -3.38 -2.13 17.36
C GLY A 115 -3.31 -0.61 17.45
N VAL A 116 -4.44 0.09 17.48
CA VAL A 116 -4.50 1.55 17.67
C VAL A 116 -4.80 1.90 19.13
N LEU A 117 -5.83 1.27 19.71
CA LEU A 117 -6.30 1.62 21.06
C LEU A 117 -5.32 1.25 22.17
N ILE A 118 -4.63 0.10 22.10
CA ILE A 118 -3.68 -0.30 23.16
C ILE A 118 -2.47 0.66 23.20
N PRO A 119 -1.75 0.96 22.10
CA PRO A 119 -0.70 1.98 22.08
C PRO A 119 -1.12 3.33 22.67
N ILE A 120 -2.30 3.85 22.27
CA ILE A 120 -2.81 5.12 22.78
C ILE A 120 -3.13 5.02 24.28
N ALA A 121 -3.82 3.97 24.71
CA ALA A 121 -4.15 3.75 26.12
C ALA A 121 -2.90 3.59 27.00
N LEU A 122 -1.85 2.92 26.51
CA LEU A 122 -0.58 2.80 27.21
C LEU A 122 0.15 4.13 27.32
N CYS A 123 0.15 4.98 26.29
CA CYS A 123 0.65 6.36 26.41
C CYS A 123 -0.05 7.14 27.53
N TYR A 124 -1.38 7.03 27.64
CA TYR A 124 -2.15 7.64 28.72
C TYR A 124 -1.91 6.99 30.09
N ALA A 125 -1.68 5.67 30.15
CA ALA A 125 -1.34 4.98 31.40
C ALA A 125 0.06 5.40 31.90
N LEU A 126 1.04 5.58 31.00
CA LEU A 126 2.37 6.08 31.33
C LEU A 126 2.34 7.52 31.86
N LEU A 127 1.45 8.37 31.33
CA LEU A 127 1.17 9.72 31.84
C LEU A 127 0.73 9.67 33.30
N TYR A 128 -0.27 8.82 33.62
CA TYR A 128 -0.84 8.70 34.96
C TYR A 128 0.14 8.07 35.97
N LEU A 129 0.76 6.94 35.60
CA LEU A 129 1.59 6.13 36.52
C LEU A 129 3.08 6.54 36.55
N GLY A 130 3.65 6.92 35.41
CA GLY A 130 5.10 7.10 35.25
C GLY A 130 5.59 8.53 35.48
N PHE A 131 4.76 9.53 35.21
CA PHE A 131 5.12 10.95 35.33
C PHE A 131 4.25 11.75 36.32
N GLY A 132 3.30 11.09 37.00
CA GLY A 132 2.52 11.71 38.09
C GLY A 132 1.56 12.82 37.65
N TYR A 133 1.23 12.92 36.36
CA TYR A 133 0.23 13.86 35.84
C TYR A 133 -1.20 13.38 36.18
N GLY A 134 -1.57 13.48 37.46
CA GLY A 134 -2.86 13.07 37.96
C GLY A 134 -4.02 13.93 37.45
N MET A 135 -5.23 13.36 37.49
CA MET A 135 -6.52 13.94 37.06
C MET A 135 -6.99 15.15 37.91
N PHE A 136 -6.11 15.81 38.66
CA PHE A 136 -6.43 16.78 39.71
C PHE A 136 -5.70 18.12 39.52
N LEU A 137 -5.88 18.74 38.35
CA LEU A 137 -5.70 20.17 38.15
C LEU A 137 -7.04 20.76 37.64
N PRO A 138 -7.28 22.09 37.75
CA PRO A 138 -8.62 22.68 37.62
C PRO A 138 -9.26 22.46 36.24
N PRO A 139 -10.61 22.60 36.12
CA PRO A 139 -11.35 22.32 34.89
C PRO A 139 -10.99 23.29 33.76
N GLY A 140 -9.93 22.94 33.05
CA GLY A 140 -9.40 23.61 31.86
C GLY A 140 -8.77 22.56 30.96
N MET A 141 -9.59 21.97 30.10
CA MET A 141 -9.14 21.05 29.04
C MET A 141 -8.02 21.70 28.20
N SER A 142 -6.96 20.95 27.89
CA SER A 142 -6.43 20.76 26.51
C SER A 142 -5.00 20.20 26.48
N THR A 143 -4.02 20.94 27.00
CA THR A 143 -2.63 20.86 26.49
C THR A 143 -1.94 19.50 26.68
N HIS A 144 -1.92 18.95 27.89
CA HIS A 144 -1.19 17.71 28.14
C HIS A 144 -1.86 16.48 27.52
N GLN A 145 -3.20 16.39 27.53
CA GLN A 145 -3.91 15.22 27.00
C GLN A 145 -3.78 15.14 25.47
N VAL A 146 -3.91 16.26 24.76
CA VAL A 146 -3.72 16.30 23.30
C VAL A 146 -2.30 15.90 22.90
N PHE A 147 -1.28 16.31 23.68
CA PHE A 147 0.11 15.90 23.44
C PHE A 147 0.29 14.36 23.44
N PHE A 148 -0.13 13.65 24.49
CA PHE A 148 0.03 12.19 24.53
C PHE A 148 -0.90 11.46 23.56
N PHE A 149 -2.01 12.08 23.14
CA PHE A 149 -2.79 11.60 21.98
C PHE A 149 -1.97 11.69 20.68
N ILE A 150 -1.28 12.80 20.40
CA ILE A 150 -0.44 12.94 19.21
C ILE A 150 0.70 11.91 19.21
N ILE A 151 1.40 11.73 20.34
CA ILE A 151 2.41 10.66 20.48
C ILE A 151 1.78 9.28 20.30
N GLY A 152 0.67 9.00 20.98
CA GLY A 152 -0.03 7.72 20.90
C GLY A 152 -0.47 7.39 19.47
N ALA A 153 -1.03 8.37 18.76
CA ALA A 153 -1.41 8.26 17.35
C ALA A 153 -0.20 7.95 16.46
N ALA A 154 0.87 8.75 16.54
CA ALA A 154 2.10 8.53 15.78
C ALA A 154 2.81 7.21 16.09
N LEU A 155 2.72 6.74 17.34
CA LEU A 155 3.21 5.44 17.79
C LEU A 155 2.15 4.32 17.68
N SER A 156 1.02 4.57 17.02
CA SER A 156 0.02 3.55 16.72
C SER A 156 0.00 3.16 15.23
N THR A 157 0.36 4.08 14.33
CA THR A 157 0.48 3.83 12.87
C THR A 157 1.61 2.87 12.53
N THR A 158 1.34 1.90 11.68
CA THR A 158 2.22 0.77 11.35
C THR A 158 2.74 0.94 9.92
N SER A 159 4.06 0.88 9.67
CA SER A 159 4.57 1.02 8.28
C SER A 159 4.62 -0.33 7.58
N LEU A 160 3.63 -0.59 6.71
CA LEU A 160 3.49 -1.83 5.96
C LEU A 160 4.73 -2.19 5.13
N GLY A 161 5.36 -1.19 4.49
CA GLY A 161 6.51 -1.39 3.62
C GLY A 161 7.67 -2.07 4.32
N THR A 162 8.05 -1.58 5.51
CA THR A 162 9.16 -2.14 6.29
C THR A 162 8.91 -3.59 6.70
N THR A 163 7.71 -3.92 7.19
CA THR A 163 7.32 -5.26 7.58
C THR A 163 7.26 -6.21 6.38
N PHE A 164 6.74 -5.77 5.22
CA PHE A 164 6.62 -6.60 4.02
C PHE A 164 7.99 -6.95 3.42
N VAL A 165 8.92 -5.98 3.33
CA VAL A 165 10.31 -6.23 2.88
C VAL A 165 10.99 -7.28 3.76
N VAL A 166 10.76 -7.24 5.07
CA VAL A 166 11.35 -8.18 6.04
C VAL A 166 10.73 -9.57 5.92
N ILE A 167 9.39 -9.65 5.82
CA ILE A 167 8.68 -10.92 5.58
C ILE A 167 9.24 -11.56 4.32
N ASN A 168 9.18 -10.89 3.17
CA ASN A 168 9.65 -11.44 1.89
C ASN A 168 11.15 -11.80 1.91
N SER A 169 11.99 -10.98 2.57
CA SER A 169 13.43 -11.24 2.70
C SER A 169 13.77 -12.46 3.55
N ALA A 170 12.99 -12.73 4.60
CA ALA A 170 13.16 -13.88 5.49
C ALA A 170 12.46 -15.14 4.93
N SER A 171 11.38 -14.95 4.16
CA SER A 171 10.52 -15.97 3.55
C SER A 171 11.10 -16.70 2.34
N LYS A 172 12.43 -16.77 2.16
CA LYS A 172 13.07 -17.41 0.99
C LYS A 172 12.61 -18.86 0.71
N ASN A 173 12.08 -19.55 1.73
CA ASN A 173 11.58 -20.93 1.62
C ASN A 173 10.06 -21.06 1.86
N PHE A 174 9.35 -20.01 2.32
CA PHE A 174 7.95 -20.11 2.75
C PHE A 174 7.23 -18.75 2.64
N ASP A 175 6.24 -18.60 1.76
CA ASP A 175 5.48 -17.34 1.65
C ASP A 175 4.46 -17.18 2.81
N VAL A 176 4.88 -16.48 3.86
CA VAL A 176 4.06 -16.18 5.04
C VAL A 176 2.94 -15.19 4.70
N SER A 177 3.02 -14.43 3.60
CA SER A 177 1.98 -13.48 3.21
C SER A 177 0.67 -14.17 2.77
N GLN A 178 0.75 -15.40 2.24
CA GLN A 178 -0.42 -16.25 1.92
C GLN A 178 -0.98 -16.99 3.14
N SER A 179 -0.33 -16.88 4.31
CA SER A 179 -0.90 -17.44 5.54
C SER A 179 -2.14 -16.68 5.97
N LYS A 180 -3.01 -17.33 6.75
CA LYS A 180 -4.17 -16.63 7.35
C LYS A 180 -3.74 -15.51 8.29
N VAL A 181 -2.62 -15.66 9.03
CA VAL A 181 -2.05 -14.52 9.78
C VAL A 181 -1.52 -13.44 8.84
N GLY A 182 -0.80 -13.78 7.77
CA GLY A 182 -0.32 -12.82 6.77
C GLY A 182 -1.47 -12.01 6.15
N THR A 183 -2.55 -12.68 5.79
CA THR A 183 -3.79 -12.06 5.27
C THR A 183 -4.41 -11.08 6.27
N VAL A 184 -4.49 -11.46 7.55
CA VAL A 184 -5.02 -10.61 8.63
C VAL A 184 -4.08 -9.44 8.93
N LEU A 185 -2.77 -9.68 8.97
CA LEU A 185 -1.73 -8.67 9.18
C LEU A 185 -1.79 -7.59 8.09
N ILE A 186 -1.80 -7.98 6.81
CA ILE A 186 -1.89 -7.05 5.66
C ILE A 186 -3.19 -6.24 5.76
N SER A 187 -4.32 -6.91 6.00
CA SER A 187 -5.62 -6.25 6.09
C SER A 187 -5.73 -5.31 7.31
N ALA A 188 -5.17 -5.69 8.46
CA ALA A 188 -5.18 -4.89 9.67
C ALA A 188 -4.29 -3.66 9.55
N ALA A 189 -3.11 -3.80 8.92
CA ALA A 189 -2.21 -2.67 8.75
C ALA A 189 -2.75 -1.62 7.75
N ILE A 190 -3.53 -2.03 6.73
CA ILE A 190 -4.29 -1.08 5.88
C ILE A 190 -5.32 -0.29 6.73
N PHE A 191 -5.98 -0.93 7.70
CA PHE A 191 -6.87 -0.22 8.64
C PHE A 191 -6.08 0.71 9.60
N ASP A 192 -4.88 0.32 10.06
CA ASP A 192 -3.99 1.18 10.85
C ASP A 192 -3.56 2.43 10.04
N ASP A 193 -3.23 2.29 8.75
CA ASP A 193 -2.86 3.41 7.87
C ASP A 193 -4.03 4.37 7.66
N VAL A 194 -5.22 3.85 7.36
CA VAL A 194 -6.47 4.63 7.29
C VAL A 194 -6.74 5.36 8.61
N SER A 195 -6.61 4.66 9.76
CA SER A 195 -6.77 5.25 11.07
C SER A 195 -5.74 6.37 11.31
N GLY A 196 -4.49 6.16 10.91
CA GLY A 196 -3.40 7.14 10.96
C GLY A 196 -3.70 8.42 10.19
N LEU A 197 -4.17 8.29 8.95
CA LEU A 197 -4.56 9.41 8.09
C LEU A 197 -5.73 10.21 8.68
N VAL A 198 -6.69 9.53 9.30
CA VAL A 198 -7.81 10.15 10.03
C VAL A 198 -7.32 10.85 11.30
N MET A 199 -6.42 10.23 12.09
CA MET A 199 -5.83 10.87 13.27
C MET A 199 -5.01 12.11 12.91
N ALA A 200 -4.22 12.07 11.82
CA ALA A 200 -3.52 13.25 11.29
C ALA A 200 -4.48 14.40 10.98
N SER A 201 -5.64 14.10 10.38
CA SER A 201 -6.69 15.08 10.11
C SER A 201 -7.31 15.65 11.39
N VAL A 202 -7.57 14.83 12.41
CA VAL A 202 -8.05 15.30 13.72
C VAL A 202 -7.03 16.23 14.38
N ILE A 203 -5.74 15.88 14.35
CA ILE A 203 -4.65 16.68 14.92
C ILE A 203 -4.52 18.05 14.22
N HIS A 204 -4.57 18.07 12.88
CA HIS A 204 -4.61 19.30 12.09
C HIS A 204 -5.79 20.20 12.48
N ASN A 205 -6.98 19.62 12.65
CA ASN A 205 -8.18 20.39 13.01
C ASN A 205 -8.12 20.90 14.48
N LEU A 206 -7.54 20.13 15.42
CA LEU A 206 -7.32 20.57 16.81
C LEU A 206 -6.42 21.81 16.90
N GLY A 207 -5.41 21.91 16.03
CA GLY A 207 -4.56 23.10 15.94
C GLY A 207 -5.32 24.39 15.65
N ALA A 208 -6.27 24.35 14.71
CA ALA A 208 -7.08 25.51 14.34
C ALA A 208 -8.01 26.01 15.47
N PHE A 209 -8.45 25.11 16.37
CA PHE A 209 -9.30 25.48 17.51
C PHE A 209 -8.53 26.25 18.61
N ALA A 210 -7.23 26.00 18.77
CA ALA A 210 -6.39 26.76 19.69
C ALA A 210 -6.30 28.26 19.36
N GLY A 211 -6.65 28.66 18.13
CA GLY A 211 -6.76 30.05 17.67
C GLY A 211 -8.05 30.78 18.10
N GLY A 212 -8.91 30.19 18.93
CA GLY A 212 -10.09 30.86 19.49
C GLY A 212 -11.34 30.88 18.61
N ALA A 213 -11.37 30.10 17.53
CA ALA A 213 -12.59 29.89 16.76
C ALA A 213 -13.62 29.10 17.59
N GLY A 214 -14.80 29.69 17.84
CA GLY A 214 -15.89 29.13 18.64
C GLY A 214 -16.62 27.92 18.02
N VAL A 215 -15.87 26.96 17.52
CA VAL A 215 -16.35 25.75 16.85
C VAL A 215 -16.64 24.68 17.89
N ASN A 216 -17.77 23.98 17.78
CA ASN A 216 -18.09 22.85 18.64
C ASN A 216 -17.00 21.76 18.53
N LEU A 217 -16.31 21.45 19.64
CA LEU A 217 -15.23 20.45 19.67
C LEU A 217 -15.67 19.08 19.15
N GLY A 218 -16.92 18.68 19.43
CA GLY A 218 -17.51 17.45 18.89
C GLY A 218 -17.69 17.48 17.36
N TRP A 219 -17.97 18.64 16.76
CA TRP A 219 -17.99 18.79 15.30
C TRP A 219 -16.58 18.86 14.71
N LEU A 220 -15.62 19.44 15.42
CA LEU A 220 -14.22 19.52 15.00
C LEU A 220 -13.58 18.12 14.86
N ILE A 221 -13.83 17.24 15.83
CA ILE A 221 -13.38 15.83 15.80
C ILE A 221 -14.30 14.99 14.89
N GLY A 222 -15.61 15.28 14.90
CA GLY A 222 -16.61 14.57 14.11
C GLY A 222 -16.48 14.82 12.61
N ARG A 223 -16.06 16.00 12.14
CA ARG A 223 -16.00 16.33 10.71
C ARG A 223 -15.02 15.43 9.95
N PRO A 224 -13.75 15.21 10.39
CA PRO A 224 -12.88 14.20 9.78
C PRO A 224 -13.46 12.78 9.78
N MET A 225 -14.15 12.37 10.85
CA MET A 225 -14.75 11.04 10.96
C MET A 225 -15.93 10.86 10.00
N VAL A 226 -16.82 11.85 9.94
CA VAL A 226 -17.97 11.86 9.01
C VAL A 226 -17.48 11.95 7.57
N ALA A 227 -16.47 12.79 7.28
CA ALA A 227 -15.86 12.86 5.96
C ALA A 227 -15.21 11.52 5.57
N ALA A 228 -14.51 10.85 6.50
CA ALA A 228 -13.92 9.54 6.27
C ALA A 228 -14.98 8.47 5.95
N VAL A 229 -16.03 8.37 6.76
CA VAL A 229 -17.14 7.42 6.54
C VAL A 229 -17.93 7.74 5.26
N ALA A 230 -18.26 9.01 5.02
CA ALA A 230 -19.01 9.44 3.84
C ALA A 230 -18.25 9.21 2.53
N SER A 231 -16.91 9.24 2.57
CA SER A 231 -16.07 8.95 1.41
C SER A 231 -15.73 7.46 1.27
N ILE A 232 -15.82 6.65 2.33
CA ILE A 232 -15.94 5.17 2.20
C ILE A 232 -17.27 4.79 1.53
N ILE A 233 -18.34 5.56 1.76
CA ILE A 233 -19.61 5.44 1.03
C ILE A 233 -19.46 5.80 -0.48
N SER A 234 -18.28 6.23 -0.96
CA SER A 234 -17.98 6.20 -2.40
C SER A 234 -17.96 4.78 -3.00
N GLY A 235 -17.97 3.71 -2.19
CA GLY A 235 -18.37 2.37 -2.64
C GLY A 235 -19.79 2.30 -3.22
N LEU A 236 -20.69 3.20 -2.80
CA LEU A 236 -22.01 3.40 -3.39
C LEU A 236 -21.93 4.18 -4.72
N VAL A 237 -20.94 5.08 -4.84
CA VAL A 237 -20.61 5.76 -6.11
C VAL A 237 -20.07 4.73 -7.12
N LEU A 238 -19.30 3.72 -6.69
CA LEU A 238 -18.93 2.56 -7.53
C LEU A 238 -20.15 1.75 -8.03
N TYR A 239 -21.20 1.61 -7.22
CA TYR A 239 -22.45 0.97 -7.67
C TYR A 239 -23.19 1.80 -8.74
N LEU A 240 -23.06 3.13 -8.71
CA LEU A 240 -23.72 4.04 -9.67
C LEU A 240 -22.87 4.33 -10.93
N PHE A 241 -21.56 4.53 -10.77
CA PHE A 241 -20.60 4.79 -11.85
C PHE A 241 -20.06 3.53 -12.51
N GLY A 242 -20.02 2.38 -11.82
CA GLY A 242 -19.57 1.12 -12.40
C GLY A 242 -20.34 0.74 -13.68
N PRO A 243 -21.68 0.77 -13.70
CA PRO A 243 -22.48 0.59 -14.92
C PRO A 243 -22.20 1.65 -15.98
N LEU A 244 -22.02 2.91 -15.58
CA LEU A 244 -21.80 4.04 -16.49
C LEU A 244 -20.44 3.98 -17.19
N PHE A 245 -19.40 3.59 -16.44
CA PHE A 245 -18.04 3.35 -16.92
C PHE A 245 -18.02 2.17 -17.90
N ARG A 246 -18.67 1.06 -17.56
CA ARG A 246 -18.83 -0.12 -18.42
C ARG A 246 -19.53 0.22 -19.74
N TRP A 247 -20.65 0.95 -19.68
CA TRP A 247 -21.45 1.23 -20.87
C TRP A 247 -20.80 2.24 -21.83
N TYR A 248 -20.13 3.28 -21.32
CA TYR A 248 -19.69 4.42 -22.14
C TYR A 248 -18.17 4.56 -22.27
N VAL A 249 -17.41 4.11 -21.27
CA VAL A 249 -15.97 4.42 -21.13
C VAL A 249 -15.09 3.25 -21.53
N GLU A 250 -15.49 2.01 -21.22
CA GLU A 250 -14.77 0.76 -21.51
C GLU A 250 -14.43 0.62 -23.02
N HIS A 251 -15.40 0.83 -23.91
CA HIS A 251 -15.18 0.83 -25.36
C HIS A 251 -14.25 1.95 -25.87
N ARG A 252 -14.09 3.05 -25.12
CA ARG A 252 -13.21 4.17 -25.49
C ARG A 252 -11.78 3.94 -25.02
N PHE A 253 -11.60 3.28 -23.87
CA PHE A 253 -10.30 2.99 -23.25
C PHE A 253 -9.43 2.06 -24.10
N ILE A 254 -10.02 1.04 -24.74
CA ILE A 254 -9.31 0.08 -25.61
C ILE A 254 -8.50 0.80 -26.71
N ARG A 255 -8.97 1.95 -27.21
CA ARG A 255 -8.30 2.72 -28.26
C ARG A 255 -7.02 3.45 -27.79
N PHE A 256 -6.96 3.86 -26.52
CA PHE A 256 -5.90 4.75 -26.01
C PHE A 256 -5.08 4.14 -24.86
N LYS A 257 -5.39 2.90 -24.44
CA LYS A 257 -4.67 2.11 -23.43
C LYS A 257 -4.19 2.96 -22.24
N HIS A 258 -2.87 3.09 -22.04
CA HIS A 258 -2.30 3.83 -20.92
C HIS A 258 -2.69 5.30 -20.84
N VAL A 259 -2.83 6.01 -21.96
CA VAL A 259 -3.14 7.46 -21.96
C VAL A 259 -4.50 7.71 -21.29
N SER A 260 -5.47 6.84 -21.58
CA SER A 260 -6.81 6.89 -20.98
C SER A 260 -6.76 6.59 -19.48
N ASN A 261 -5.96 5.59 -19.07
CA ASN A 261 -5.72 5.29 -17.66
C ASN A 261 -5.08 6.47 -16.92
N VAL A 262 -4.02 7.08 -17.46
CA VAL A 262 -3.32 8.23 -16.84
C VAL A 262 -4.26 9.42 -16.65
N ILE A 263 -5.03 9.79 -17.69
CA ILE A 263 -5.98 10.92 -17.60
C ILE A 263 -7.02 10.66 -16.50
N LEU A 264 -7.58 9.45 -16.42
CA LEU A 264 -8.55 9.10 -15.38
C LEU A 264 -7.92 9.09 -13.98
N MET A 265 -6.71 8.56 -13.84
CA MET A 265 -5.97 8.56 -12.57
C MET A 265 -5.75 9.99 -12.05
N VAL A 266 -5.29 10.90 -12.91
CA VAL A 266 -5.08 12.32 -12.55
C VAL A 266 -6.40 13.02 -12.22
N LEU A 267 -7.47 12.79 -13.00
CA LEU A 267 -8.79 13.38 -12.76
C LEU A 267 -9.38 12.90 -11.42
N VAL A 268 -9.40 11.59 -11.19
CA VAL A 268 -9.92 10.99 -9.95
C VAL A 268 -9.09 11.45 -8.75
N LEU A 269 -7.76 11.40 -8.82
CA LEU A 269 -6.88 11.88 -7.76
C LEU A 269 -7.18 13.35 -7.43
N SER A 270 -7.24 14.24 -8.44
CA SER A 270 -7.53 15.67 -8.25
C SER A 270 -8.93 15.91 -7.65
N THR A 271 -9.92 15.12 -8.06
CA THR A 271 -11.30 15.19 -7.54
C THR A 271 -11.35 14.78 -6.07
N PHE A 272 -10.77 13.64 -5.71
CA PHE A 272 -10.75 13.16 -4.32
C PHE A 272 -9.90 14.05 -3.40
N LEU A 273 -8.79 14.60 -3.88
CA LEU A 273 -8.01 15.65 -3.19
C LEU A 273 -8.89 16.87 -2.87
N SER A 274 -9.62 17.37 -3.88
CA SER A 274 -10.51 18.53 -3.74
C SER A 274 -11.65 18.25 -2.77
N ILE A 275 -12.29 17.08 -2.88
CA ILE A 275 -13.36 16.64 -1.97
C ILE A 275 -12.84 16.51 -0.53
N ALA A 276 -11.67 15.89 -0.32
CA ALA A 276 -11.08 15.74 1.01
C ALA A 276 -10.76 17.10 1.64
N SER A 277 -10.13 18.00 0.88
CA SER A 277 -9.83 19.37 1.30
C SER A 277 -11.10 20.15 1.66
N PHE A 278 -12.14 20.11 0.83
CA PHE A 278 -13.41 20.81 1.07
C PHE A 278 -14.18 20.22 2.27
N ALA A 279 -14.18 18.89 2.42
CA ALA A 279 -14.79 18.21 3.56
C ALA A 279 -14.02 18.42 4.88
N GLY A 280 -12.79 18.95 4.83
CA GLY A 280 -11.92 19.12 6.00
C GLY A 280 -11.27 17.83 6.49
N ALA A 281 -11.19 16.82 5.63
CA ALA A 281 -10.39 15.60 5.83
C ALA A 281 -8.94 15.82 5.39
N SER A 282 -8.05 14.86 5.67
CA SER A 282 -6.68 14.92 5.16
C SER A 282 -6.65 14.72 3.64
N VAL A 283 -5.90 15.56 2.93
CA VAL A 283 -5.57 15.39 1.51
C VAL A 283 -4.99 14.01 1.21
N LEU A 284 -4.16 13.49 2.12
CA LEU A 284 -3.55 12.16 2.03
C LEU A 284 -4.58 11.03 2.14
N TYR A 285 -5.64 11.24 2.91
CA TYR A 285 -6.76 10.30 2.97
C TYR A 285 -7.59 10.33 1.67
N GLY A 286 -7.72 11.51 1.05
CA GLY A 286 -8.27 11.64 -0.30
C GLY A 286 -7.49 10.85 -1.35
N SER A 287 -6.15 10.89 -1.32
CA SER A 287 -5.33 10.14 -2.28
C SER A 287 -5.41 8.62 -2.08
N PHE A 288 -5.45 8.14 -0.82
CA PHE A 288 -5.71 6.72 -0.54
C PHE A 288 -7.03 6.26 -1.14
N LEU A 289 -8.11 7.02 -0.91
CA LEU A 289 -9.43 6.67 -1.44
C LEU A 289 -9.48 6.72 -2.97
N ALA A 290 -8.83 7.70 -3.60
CA ALA A 290 -8.71 7.74 -5.06
C ALA A 290 -8.09 6.45 -5.64
N GLY A 291 -7.03 5.95 -5.00
CA GLY A 291 -6.38 4.69 -5.37
C GLY A 291 -7.31 3.49 -5.19
N THR A 292 -7.94 3.35 -4.02
CA THR A 292 -8.87 2.21 -3.77
C THR A 292 -10.10 2.25 -4.68
N PHE A 293 -10.60 3.43 -5.04
CA PHE A 293 -11.69 3.62 -5.99
C PHE A 293 -11.29 3.13 -7.40
N LEU A 294 -10.11 3.53 -7.90
CA LEU A 294 -9.58 3.06 -9.18
C LEU A 294 -9.30 1.55 -9.18
N SER A 295 -8.79 1.00 -8.07
CA SER A 295 -8.60 -0.45 -7.91
C SER A 295 -9.92 -1.24 -7.91
N SER A 296 -11.04 -0.58 -7.58
CA SER A 296 -12.38 -1.18 -7.53
C SER A 296 -13.19 -1.07 -8.82
N LEU A 297 -12.79 -0.20 -9.76
CA LEU A 297 -13.49 0.01 -11.04
C LEU A 297 -13.42 -1.17 -12.05
N PRO A 298 -12.34 -2.00 -12.12
CA PRO A 298 -12.23 -3.09 -13.08
C PRO A 298 -13.42 -4.07 -13.05
N CYS A 299 -13.81 -4.52 -14.24
CA CYS A 299 -15.08 -5.20 -14.46
C CYS A 299 -15.10 -6.65 -13.98
N THR A 300 -16.25 -7.08 -13.46
CA THR A 300 -16.48 -8.42 -12.88
C THR A 300 -16.72 -9.54 -13.91
N HIS A 301 -16.50 -9.29 -15.20
CA HIS A 301 -16.72 -10.28 -16.26
C HIS A 301 -15.38 -10.91 -16.69
N PRO A 302 -15.27 -12.25 -16.81
CA PRO A 302 -14.01 -12.92 -17.19
C PRO A 302 -13.40 -12.39 -18.51
N GLU A 303 -14.26 -12.04 -19.47
CA GLU A 303 -13.87 -11.55 -20.80
C GLU A 303 -13.56 -10.04 -20.85
N ALA A 304 -13.62 -9.32 -19.73
CA ALA A 304 -13.45 -7.86 -19.76
C ALA A 304 -12.03 -7.42 -20.17
N PRO A 305 -11.87 -6.22 -20.78
CA PRO A 305 -10.58 -5.67 -21.18
C PRO A 305 -9.56 -5.57 -20.04
N PHE A 306 -10.02 -5.30 -18.82
CA PHE A 306 -9.18 -5.10 -17.64
C PHE A 306 -8.81 -6.40 -16.89
N VAL A 307 -9.39 -7.55 -17.27
CA VAL A 307 -8.98 -8.85 -16.71
C VAL A 307 -7.74 -9.31 -17.46
N VAL A 308 -6.57 -9.03 -16.89
CA VAL A 308 -5.26 -9.36 -17.47
C VAL A 308 -4.41 -10.13 -16.48
N MET A 309 -3.76 -11.21 -16.92
CA MET A 309 -2.89 -12.05 -16.07
C MET A 309 -1.46 -11.50 -15.93
N SER A 310 -1.06 -10.63 -16.85
CA SER A 310 0.25 -9.97 -16.89
C SER A 310 0.10 -8.61 -17.53
N ARG A 311 1.02 -7.70 -17.22
CA ARG A 311 1.15 -6.40 -17.89
C ARG A 311 1.32 -6.55 -19.40
N GLU A 312 2.13 -7.52 -19.84
CA GLU A 312 2.39 -7.78 -21.26
C GLU A 312 1.09 -8.16 -21.99
N HIS A 313 0.31 -9.09 -21.45
CA HIS A 313 -1.02 -9.46 -21.98
C HIS A 313 -1.98 -8.26 -22.08
N GLY A 314 -1.93 -7.29 -21.16
CA GLY A 314 -2.69 -6.05 -21.26
C GLY A 314 -2.18 -5.07 -22.33
N GLU A 315 -0.90 -5.15 -22.70
CA GLU A 315 -0.25 -4.31 -23.70
C GLU A 315 -0.32 -4.93 -25.11
N THR A 316 -0.21 -6.25 -25.26
CA THR A 316 -0.16 -6.96 -26.55
C THR A 316 -1.52 -7.36 -27.10
N ASP A 317 -2.44 -7.88 -26.27
CA ASP A 317 -3.62 -8.56 -26.79
C ASP A 317 -4.72 -7.60 -27.28
N PRO A 318 -5.33 -7.89 -28.46
CA PRO A 318 -6.39 -7.05 -29.01
C PRO A 318 -7.65 -7.14 -28.14
N GLY A 319 -8.16 -5.99 -27.70
CA GLY A 319 -9.32 -5.89 -26.82
C GLY A 319 -9.00 -5.93 -25.32
N LYS A 320 -7.74 -6.17 -24.92
CA LYS A 320 -7.29 -6.01 -23.54
C LYS A 320 -6.75 -4.59 -23.27
N THR A 321 -6.70 -4.21 -21.99
CA THR A 321 -6.22 -2.91 -21.52
C THR A 321 -5.48 -3.11 -20.20
N PRO A 322 -4.29 -2.51 -19.99
CA PRO A 322 -3.53 -2.67 -18.76
C PRO A 322 -4.29 -2.12 -17.55
N THR A 323 -4.05 -2.67 -16.37
CA THR A 323 -4.65 -2.18 -15.12
C THR A 323 -4.11 -0.79 -14.75
N PHE A 324 -4.81 -0.09 -13.84
CA PHE A 324 -4.31 1.17 -13.27
C PHE A 324 -2.98 0.99 -12.55
N VAL A 325 -2.78 -0.14 -11.86
CA VAL A 325 -1.51 -0.51 -11.22
C VAL A 325 -0.39 -0.59 -12.26
N HIS A 326 -0.57 -1.35 -13.34
CA HIS A 326 0.45 -1.48 -14.40
C HIS A 326 0.74 -0.16 -15.14
N THR A 327 -0.25 0.71 -15.31
CA THR A 327 -0.01 2.06 -15.81
C THR A 327 0.79 2.91 -14.79
N PHE A 328 0.50 2.79 -13.50
CA PHE A 328 1.25 3.50 -12.45
C PHE A 328 2.72 3.04 -12.39
N GLU A 329 2.95 1.73 -12.36
CA GLU A 329 4.26 1.08 -12.43
C GLU A 329 5.09 1.56 -13.62
N ARG A 330 4.44 1.78 -14.78
CA ARG A 330 5.13 2.19 -16.00
C ARG A 330 5.52 3.67 -16.04
N TYR A 331 4.65 4.57 -15.58
CA TYR A 331 4.81 6.02 -15.80
C TYR A 331 5.15 6.83 -14.55
N PHE A 332 4.69 6.42 -13.37
CA PHE A 332 4.82 7.21 -12.14
C PHE A 332 5.80 6.60 -11.14
N LEU A 333 5.82 5.27 -10.99
CA LEU A 333 6.61 4.57 -9.97
C LEU A 333 8.11 4.92 -10.01
N GLY A 334 8.70 5.05 -11.20
CA GLY A 334 10.12 5.41 -11.33
C GLY A 334 10.42 6.83 -10.80
N ALA A 335 9.62 7.83 -11.20
CA ALA A 335 9.78 9.21 -10.76
C ALA A 335 9.44 9.37 -9.26
N GLN A 336 8.44 8.63 -8.77
CA GLN A 336 8.14 8.57 -7.35
C GLN A 336 9.32 7.99 -6.56
N THR A 337 9.74 6.77 -6.87
CA THR A 337 10.73 6.01 -6.07
C THR A 337 12.10 6.67 -6.06
N TYR A 338 12.58 7.17 -7.20
CA TYR A 338 13.96 7.67 -7.34
C TYR A 338 14.10 9.20 -7.21
N VAL A 339 13.01 9.96 -7.21
CA VAL A 339 13.07 11.44 -7.15
C VAL A 339 12.18 11.99 -6.03
N LEU A 340 10.86 11.79 -6.10
CA LEU A 340 9.92 12.45 -5.17
C LEU A 340 9.99 11.87 -3.75
N GLN A 341 10.15 10.56 -3.62
CA GLN A 341 10.27 9.85 -2.34
C GLN A 341 11.56 10.23 -1.58
N PRO A 342 12.77 10.22 -2.19
CA PRO A 342 13.98 10.72 -1.54
C PRO A 342 13.86 12.17 -1.08
N MET A 343 13.24 13.05 -1.88
CA MET A 343 12.99 14.45 -1.46
C MET A 343 12.04 14.54 -0.26
N PHE A 344 10.98 13.73 -0.22
CA PHE A 344 10.08 13.64 0.94
C PHE A 344 10.84 13.25 2.21
N PHE A 345 11.62 12.16 2.18
CA PHE A 345 12.38 11.73 3.35
C PHE A 345 13.49 12.69 3.76
N ALA A 346 14.16 13.33 2.79
CA ALA A 346 15.10 14.41 3.07
C ALA A 346 14.43 15.62 3.73
N SER A 347 13.21 15.97 3.30
CA SER A 347 12.45 17.09 3.87
C SER A 347 12.01 16.86 5.32
N ILE A 348 11.75 15.61 5.71
CA ILE A 348 11.60 15.23 7.13
C ILE A 348 12.93 15.49 7.87
N GLY A 349 14.06 15.15 7.27
CA GLY A 349 15.40 15.45 7.81
C GLY A 349 15.65 16.94 8.04
N PHE A 350 15.19 17.82 7.13
CA PHE A 350 15.30 19.28 7.28
C PHE A 350 14.55 19.81 8.52
N ALA A 351 13.47 19.16 8.92
CA ALA A 351 12.57 19.63 9.98
C ALA A 351 12.91 19.11 11.40
N ILE A 352 13.81 18.13 11.54
CA ILE A 352 14.11 17.50 12.84
C ILE A 352 15.22 18.27 13.60
N PRO A 353 14.99 18.81 14.81
CA PRO A 353 15.99 19.56 15.57
C PRO A 353 17.02 18.65 16.27
N PHE A 354 17.88 17.99 15.49
CA PHE A 354 18.76 16.92 15.96
C PHE A 354 19.74 17.29 17.08
N LYS A 355 20.21 18.54 17.13
CA LYS A 355 21.06 19.03 18.24
C LYS A 355 20.40 18.83 19.61
N LYS A 356 19.06 18.81 19.67
CA LYS A 356 18.27 18.59 20.90
C LYS A 356 17.87 17.11 21.11
N LEU A 357 17.94 16.25 20.08
CA LEU A 357 17.76 14.79 20.20
C LEU A 357 18.80 14.16 21.14
N TRP A 358 20.04 14.66 21.16
CA TRP A 358 21.10 14.12 22.02
C TRP A 358 21.03 14.51 23.51
N THR A 359 19.90 15.08 23.95
CA THR A 359 19.65 15.29 25.38
C THR A 359 19.36 13.95 26.07
N ALA A 360 20.11 13.59 27.12
CA ALA A 360 19.95 12.32 27.84
C ALA A 360 18.50 12.06 28.31
N GLN A 361 17.79 13.13 28.72
CA GLN A 361 16.38 13.05 29.11
C GLN A 361 15.46 12.65 27.94
N ALA A 362 15.73 13.12 26.72
CA ALA A 362 14.95 12.79 25.53
C ALA A 362 15.21 11.36 25.07
N PHE A 363 16.48 10.92 25.06
CA PHE A 363 16.85 9.54 24.75
C PHE A 363 16.20 8.54 25.71
N TRP A 364 16.33 8.74 27.04
CA TRP A 364 15.75 7.81 28.02
C TRP A 364 14.22 7.75 27.94
N LYS A 365 13.55 8.91 27.80
CA LYS A 365 12.08 8.94 27.59
C LYS A 365 11.69 8.22 26.29
N GLY A 366 12.42 8.46 25.19
CA GLY A 366 12.19 7.81 23.90
C GLY A 366 12.35 6.30 23.97
N LEU A 367 13.35 5.80 24.71
CA LEU A 367 13.53 4.37 24.98
C LEU A 367 12.37 3.77 25.78
N VAL A 368 11.89 4.45 26.83
CA VAL A 368 10.72 4.02 27.61
C VAL A 368 9.47 3.94 26.73
N PHE A 369 9.22 4.95 25.88
CA PHE A 369 8.12 4.91 24.91
C PHE A 369 8.29 3.80 23.87
N SER A 370 9.51 3.55 23.38
CA SER A 370 9.79 2.43 22.46
C SER A 370 9.43 1.08 23.09
N ILE A 371 9.94 0.79 24.30
CA ILE A 371 9.64 -0.46 25.02
C ILE A 371 8.14 -0.62 25.28
N LEU A 372 7.47 0.46 25.72
CA LEU A 372 6.02 0.48 25.95
C LEU A 372 5.24 0.13 24.67
N MET A 373 5.71 0.60 23.52
CA MET A 373 5.08 0.34 22.21
C MET A 373 5.34 -1.06 21.68
N VAL A 374 6.53 -1.62 21.91
CA VAL A 374 6.80 -3.04 21.65
C VAL A 374 5.83 -3.91 22.44
N VAL A 375 5.61 -3.62 23.73
CA VAL A 375 4.63 -4.32 24.57
C VAL A 375 3.20 -4.09 24.05
N GLY A 376 2.84 -2.86 23.71
CA GLY A 376 1.50 -2.50 23.21
C GLY A 376 1.11 -3.19 21.91
N LYS A 377 2.02 -3.28 20.94
CA LYS A 377 1.78 -4.03 19.69
C LYS A 377 1.93 -5.53 19.87
N ALA A 378 2.81 -6.02 20.75
CA ALA A 378 2.86 -7.45 21.10
C ALA A 378 1.51 -7.94 21.67
N ALA A 379 0.79 -7.10 22.42
CA ALA A 379 -0.55 -7.41 22.92
C ALA A 379 -1.60 -7.60 21.81
N VAL A 380 -1.40 -7.06 20.61
CA VAL A 380 -2.28 -7.30 19.44
C VAL A 380 -2.30 -8.80 19.07
N GLY A 381 -1.21 -9.52 19.32
CA GLY A 381 -1.14 -10.97 19.15
C GLY A 381 -2.22 -11.75 19.91
N ILE A 382 -2.76 -11.19 21.01
CA ILE A 382 -3.83 -11.80 21.82
C ILE A 382 -5.13 -11.98 21.01
N VAL A 383 -5.33 -11.22 19.92
CA VAL A 383 -6.49 -11.38 19.03
C VAL A 383 -6.51 -12.76 18.36
N VAL A 384 -5.34 -13.39 18.11
CA VAL A 384 -5.24 -14.73 17.50
C VAL A 384 -5.87 -15.85 18.37
N PRO A 385 -5.43 -16.11 19.62
CA PRO A 385 -6.09 -17.08 20.48
C PRO A 385 -7.54 -16.70 20.81
N LEU A 386 -7.87 -15.41 20.90
CA LEU A 386 -9.23 -14.96 21.19
C LEU A 386 -10.20 -15.25 20.02
N ALA A 387 -9.75 -15.07 18.77
CA ALA A 387 -10.51 -15.45 17.59
C ALA A 387 -10.75 -16.97 17.52
N ASP A 388 -9.73 -17.78 17.84
CA ASP A 388 -9.87 -19.25 17.94
C ASP A 388 -10.85 -19.67 19.05
N MET A 389 -10.87 -18.97 20.19
CA MET A 389 -11.84 -19.21 21.27
C MET A 389 -13.28 -18.85 20.88
N VAL A 390 -13.47 -17.77 20.12
CA VAL A 390 -14.81 -17.35 19.65
C VAL A 390 -15.32 -18.28 18.54
N SER A 391 -14.43 -18.74 17.65
CA SER A 391 -14.79 -19.60 16.51
C SER A 391 -15.06 -21.06 16.86
N ILE A 392 -14.72 -21.53 18.07
CA ILE A 392 -14.83 -22.93 18.46
C ILE A 392 -15.76 -23.09 19.66
N ARG A 393 -16.93 -23.72 19.42
CA ARG A 393 -17.76 -24.29 20.50
C ARG A 393 -17.96 -25.80 20.24
N PRO A 394 -17.74 -26.70 21.23
CA PRO A 394 -17.29 -26.46 22.61
C PRO A 394 -15.85 -26.91 22.92
N LEU A 395 -15.14 -26.06 23.68
CA LEU A 395 -14.14 -26.44 24.70
C LEU A 395 -12.92 -27.30 24.30
N LEU A 396 -11.98 -26.70 23.56
CA LEU A 396 -10.56 -26.99 23.79
C LEU A 396 -10.09 -26.24 25.07
N LYS A 397 -9.28 -26.90 25.90
CA LYS A 397 -8.66 -26.27 27.09
C LYS A 397 -7.84 -25.04 26.64
N ALA A 398 -8.07 -23.88 27.25
CA ALA A 398 -7.42 -22.62 26.87
C ALA A 398 -5.87 -22.70 26.84
N ARG A 399 -5.28 -23.51 27.73
CA ARG A 399 -3.83 -23.79 27.79
C ARG A 399 -3.29 -24.58 26.59
N THR A 400 -4.14 -25.33 25.89
CA THR A 400 -3.76 -26.07 24.67
C THR A 400 -3.86 -25.17 23.44
N LEU A 401 -4.91 -24.34 23.37
CA LEU A 401 -5.07 -23.33 22.31
C LEU A 401 -3.90 -22.34 22.29
N THR A 402 -3.59 -21.73 23.44
CA THR A 402 -2.46 -20.78 23.57
C THR A 402 -1.10 -21.42 23.22
N LYS A 403 -0.92 -22.72 23.49
CA LYS A 403 0.29 -23.47 23.09
C LYS A 403 0.39 -23.77 21.59
N GLN A 404 -0.70 -23.68 20.83
CA GLN A 404 -0.68 -23.81 19.37
C GLN A 404 -0.55 -22.42 18.71
N THR A 405 -1.35 -21.45 19.14
CA THR A 405 -1.46 -20.15 18.46
C THR A 405 -0.40 -19.10 18.85
N TRP A 406 0.51 -19.38 19.79
CA TRP A 406 1.52 -18.40 20.24
C TRP A 406 2.49 -17.96 19.13
N ALA A 407 2.91 -18.84 18.22
CA ALA A 407 3.83 -18.48 17.15
C ALA A 407 3.16 -17.55 16.11
N PRO A 408 1.94 -17.87 15.59
CA PRO A 408 1.17 -16.92 14.78
C PRO A 408 0.81 -15.61 15.52
N ALA A 409 0.51 -15.68 16.82
CA ALA A 409 0.20 -14.50 17.66
C ALA A 409 1.40 -13.56 17.84
N THR A 410 2.57 -14.12 18.18
CA THR A 410 3.80 -13.33 18.36
C THR A 410 4.28 -12.75 17.04
N LEU A 411 4.09 -13.45 15.91
CA LEU A 411 4.34 -12.88 14.59
C LEU A 411 3.43 -11.68 14.31
N LEU A 412 2.11 -11.82 14.52
CA LEU A 412 1.16 -10.73 14.28
C LEU A 412 1.52 -9.49 15.11
N GLY A 413 1.79 -9.66 16.41
CA GLY A 413 2.15 -8.55 17.30
C GLY A 413 3.49 -7.91 16.93
N MET A 414 4.54 -8.71 16.68
CA MET A 414 5.87 -8.21 16.32
C MET A 414 5.88 -7.50 14.96
N ALA A 415 5.13 -8.02 13.99
CA ALA A 415 5.02 -7.46 12.64
C ALA A 415 4.30 -6.09 12.61
N MET A 416 3.51 -5.76 13.64
CA MET A 416 2.88 -4.45 13.79
C MET A 416 3.67 -3.48 14.69
N VAL A 417 4.85 -3.86 15.20
CA VAL A 417 5.74 -2.95 15.96
C VAL A 417 6.38 -1.88 15.05
N ALA A 418 6.69 -2.26 13.81
CA ALA A 418 7.48 -1.44 12.88
C ALA A 418 6.77 -0.11 12.56
N ARG A 419 7.51 0.98 12.75
CA ARG A 419 7.07 2.34 12.42
C ARG A 419 7.78 2.84 11.19
N GLY A 420 7.20 3.84 10.55
CA GLY A 420 7.83 4.52 9.44
C GLY A 420 7.32 5.94 9.28
N GLU A 421 7.30 6.36 8.03
CA GLU A 421 6.96 7.66 7.51
C GLU A 421 5.68 8.27 8.11
N MET A 422 4.61 7.48 8.23
CA MET A 422 3.34 7.97 8.76
C MET A 422 3.40 8.36 10.24
N GLY A 423 4.26 7.73 11.03
CA GLY A 423 4.50 8.12 12.42
C GLY A 423 5.24 9.46 12.52
N LEU A 424 6.30 9.64 11.73
CA LEU A 424 7.07 10.88 11.66
C LEU A 424 6.21 12.04 11.15
N LEU A 425 5.38 11.81 10.15
CA LEU A 425 4.45 12.79 9.61
C LEU A 425 3.42 13.26 10.66
N ILE A 426 2.85 12.37 11.46
CA ILE A 426 1.87 12.75 12.50
C ILE A 426 2.51 13.66 13.55
N ILE A 427 3.74 13.37 14.00
CA ILE A 427 4.43 14.25 14.97
C ILE A 427 4.85 15.58 14.33
N GLN A 428 5.18 15.61 13.04
CA GLN A 428 5.53 16.85 12.33
C GLN A 428 4.30 17.76 12.15
N ILE A 429 3.14 17.18 11.80
CA ILE A 429 1.85 17.89 11.79
C ILE A 429 1.52 18.40 13.19
N GLY A 430 1.69 17.57 14.23
CA GLY A 430 1.50 17.97 15.62
C GLY A 430 2.36 19.17 16.03
N LEU A 431 3.65 19.16 15.70
CA LEU A 431 4.59 20.25 16.01
C LEU A 431 4.29 21.53 15.24
N ASN A 432 4.04 21.44 13.93
CA ASN A 432 3.92 22.60 13.06
C ASN A 432 2.54 23.28 13.11
N GLN A 433 1.49 22.51 13.43
CA GLN A 433 0.10 23.00 13.35
C GLN A 433 -0.60 23.11 14.70
N THR A 434 -0.05 22.54 15.79
CA THR A 434 -0.68 22.61 17.12
C THR A 434 0.24 23.26 18.15
N SER A 435 -0.29 24.20 18.93
CA SER A 435 0.42 24.76 20.09
C SER A 435 0.53 23.78 21.26
N PHE A 436 -0.08 22.60 21.15
CA PHE A 436 -0.12 21.57 22.19
C PHE A 436 1.13 20.68 22.22
N MET A 437 1.93 20.68 21.15
CA MET A 437 3.12 19.85 21.03
C MET A 437 4.40 20.64 21.30
N SER A 438 5.02 20.42 22.46
CA SER A 438 6.34 21.03 22.72
C SER A 438 7.44 20.38 21.89
N GLU A 439 8.54 21.10 21.69
CA GLU A 439 9.71 20.57 20.98
C GLU A 439 10.31 19.34 21.70
N THR A 440 10.40 19.36 23.04
CA THR A 440 10.88 18.20 23.82
C THR A 440 10.02 16.95 23.64
N ALA A 441 8.73 17.16 23.38
CA ALA A 441 7.73 16.15 23.11
C ALA A 441 7.93 15.53 21.71
N PHE A 442 8.10 16.36 20.68
CA PHE A 442 8.47 15.91 19.33
C PHE A 442 9.75 15.09 19.32
N ILE A 443 10.79 15.58 19.99
CA ILE A 443 12.10 14.93 20.10
C ILE A 443 11.99 13.55 20.77
N THR A 444 11.19 13.44 21.84
CA THR A 444 10.93 12.16 22.53
C THR A 444 10.21 11.17 21.63
N ALA A 445 9.21 11.64 20.88
CA ALA A 445 8.42 10.81 19.97
C ALA A 445 9.25 10.33 18.76
N ALA A 446 10.07 11.21 18.17
CA ALA A 446 10.97 10.89 17.08
C ALA A 446 11.95 9.76 17.46
N TRP A 447 12.55 9.82 18.65
CA TRP A 447 13.38 8.72 19.18
C TRP A 447 12.61 7.40 19.28
N ALA A 448 11.39 7.42 19.84
CA ALA A 448 10.57 6.22 20.00
C ALA A 448 10.17 5.61 18.64
N ILE A 449 9.87 6.46 17.63
CA ILE A 449 9.58 6.02 16.27
C ILE A 449 10.81 5.36 15.65
N VAL A 450 11.96 6.04 15.63
CA VAL A 450 13.22 5.54 15.03
C VAL A 450 13.66 4.22 15.67
N LEU A 451 13.59 4.09 16.99
CA LEU A 451 13.90 2.83 17.68
C LEU A 451 12.94 1.71 17.25
N ASN A 452 11.64 1.97 17.18
CA ASN A 452 10.65 0.97 16.78
C ASN A 452 10.75 0.60 15.27
N THR A 453 11.15 1.53 14.41
CA THR A 453 11.48 1.27 12.99
C THR A 453 12.62 0.26 12.83
N ILE A 454 13.58 0.23 13.76
CA ILE A 454 14.68 -0.74 13.76
C ILE A 454 14.27 -2.06 14.44
N ILE A 455 13.61 -1.97 15.60
CA ILE A 455 13.22 -3.13 16.42
C ILE A 455 12.23 -4.05 15.69
N GLY A 456 11.26 -3.48 14.96
CA GLY A 456 10.25 -4.23 14.20
C GLY A 456 10.87 -5.24 13.21
N PRO A 457 11.57 -4.77 12.16
CA PRO A 457 12.32 -5.60 11.21
C PRO A 457 13.21 -6.67 11.85
N ILE A 458 14.02 -6.30 12.84
CA ILE A 458 14.94 -7.24 13.48
C ILE A 458 14.17 -8.34 14.23
N GLY A 459 13.13 -7.98 14.98
CA GLY A 459 12.32 -8.95 15.71
C GLY A 459 11.54 -9.90 14.79
N VAL A 460 10.92 -9.38 13.72
CA VAL A 460 10.24 -10.22 12.72
C VAL A 460 11.23 -11.16 12.02
N GLY A 461 12.40 -10.67 11.60
CA GLY A 461 13.42 -11.48 10.95
C GLY A 461 13.93 -12.63 11.83
N ILE A 462 14.22 -12.35 13.11
CA ILE A 462 14.63 -13.38 14.09
C ILE A 462 13.49 -14.38 14.34
N LEU A 463 12.24 -13.91 14.43
CA LEU A 463 11.08 -14.77 14.69
C LEU A 463 10.80 -15.70 13.51
N LEU A 464 10.81 -15.19 12.27
CA LEU A 464 10.62 -15.99 11.06
C LEU A 464 11.76 -17.02 10.88
N GLY A 465 13.00 -16.63 11.14
CA GLY A 465 14.14 -17.55 11.10
C GLY A 465 14.05 -18.71 12.11
N LYS A 466 13.30 -18.56 13.20
CA LYS A 466 13.12 -19.60 14.23
C LYS A 466 11.80 -20.36 14.11
N LEU A 467 10.70 -19.69 13.74
CA LEU A 467 9.33 -20.20 13.83
C LEU A 467 8.57 -20.21 12.50
N GLY A 468 9.13 -19.66 11.41
CA GLY A 468 8.44 -19.54 10.13
C GLY A 468 7.83 -20.85 9.63
N ASN A 469 8.57 -21.96 9.76
CA ASN A 469 8.11 -23.29 9.39
C ASN A 469 6.90 -23.77 10.24
N GLN A 470 6.88 -23.45 11.55
CA GLN A 470 5.74 -23.77 12.42
C GLN A 470 4.51 -22.92 12.10
N ILE A 471 4.72 -21.67 11.67
CA ILE A 471 3.65 -20.74 11.33
C ILE A 471 3.01 -21.13 9.99
N CYS A 472 3.80 -21.45 8.96
CA CYS A 472 3.28 -21.84 7.65
C CYS A 472 2.55 -23.19 7.66
N HIS A 473 3.01 -24.16 8.45
CA HIS A 473 2.32 -25.45 8.65
C HIS A 473 1.29 -25.45 9.79
N ASP A 474 0.96 -24.30 10.40
CA ASP A 474 -0.13 -24.22 11.37
C ASP A 474 -1.47 -24.55 10.67
N PRO A 475 -2.20 -25.62 11.10
CA PRO A 475 -3.40 -26.10 10.41
C PRO A 475 -4.60 -25.12 10.48
N ARG A 476 -4.49 -24.03 11.24
CA ARG A 476 -5.54 -23.01 11.41
C ARG A 476 -5.12 -21.63 10.92
N TRP A 477 -3.83 -21.32 10.98
CA TRP A 477 -3.28 -19.98 10.78
C TRP A 477 -2.20 -19.88 9.69
N GLY A 478 -1.72 -21.03 9.19
CA GLY A 478 -0.72 -21.15 8.14
C GLY A 478 -1.23 -20.87 6.73
N THR A 479 -0.48 -21.35 5.74
CA THR A 479 -0.73 -21.11 4.31
C THR A 479 -2.05 -21.74 3.87
N GLN A 480 -2.91 -20.94 3.24
CA GLN A 480 -4.14 -21.44 2.63
C GLN A 480 -3.78 -22.04 1.26
N LEU A 481 -4.02 -23.35 1.09
CA LEU A 481 -4.05 -23.96 -0.24
C LEU A 481 -5.16 -23.28 -1.05
N SER A 482 -4.86 -22.87 -2.28
CA SER A 482 -5.86 -22.22 -3.12
C SER A 482 -6.95 -23.23 -3.51
N GLU A 483 -8.23 -22.82 -3.55
CA GLU A 483 -9.34 -23.68 -3.97
C GLU A 483 -9.10 -24.27 -5.39
N THR A 484 -8.31 -23.58 -6.21
CA THR A 484 -7.84 -24.02 -7.52
C THR A 484 -6.92 -25.25 -7.45
N GLU A 485 -6.03 -25.35 -6.46
CA GLU A 485 -5.15 -26.52 -6.29
C GLU A 485 -5.92 -27.72 -5.71
N VAL A 486 -6.90 -27.47 -4.84
CA VAL A 486 -7.76 -28.54 -4.30
C VAL A 486 -8.63 -29.15 -5.40
N THR A 487 -9.13 -28.34 -6.35
CA THR A 487 -9.87 -28.84 -7.51
C THR A 487 -8.98 -29.55 -8.53
N LEU A 488 -7.73 -29.12 -8.72
CA LEU A 488 -6.75 -29.82 -9.56
C LEU A 488 -6.25 -31.14 -8.94
N ASN A 489 -6.04 -31.20 -7.63
CA ASN A 489 -5.65 -32.44 -6.95
C ASN A 489 -6.80 -33.44 -6.87
N ASN A 490 -8.05 -32.99 -6.66
CA ASN A 490 -9.20 -33.90 -6.69
C ASN A 490 -9.56 -34.38 -8.11
N SER A 491 -9.24 -33.62 -9.17
CA SER A 491 -9.40 -34.08 -10.55
C SER A 491 -8.26 -35.00 -11.00
N SER A 492 -7.04 -34.83 -10.49
CA SER A 492 -5.94 -35.78 -10.72
C SER A 492 -6.10 -37.09 -9.93
N SER A 493 -6.75 -37.05 -8.76
CA SER A 493 -7.01 -38.23 -7.93
C SER A 493 -8.27 -39.02 -8.30
N SER A 494 -8.99 -38.66 -9.37
CA SER A 494 -10.24 -39.31 -9.80
C SER A 494 -10.13 -40.10 -11.11
N VAL A 495 -8.90 -40.39 -11.56
CA VAL A 495 -8.63 -41.36 -12.64
C VAL A 495 -8.60 -42.78 -12.06
N GLU A 496 -9.77 -43.32 -11.70
CA GLU A 496 -9.91 -44.75 -11.38
C GLU A 496 -9.97 -45.62 -12.65
N GLU A 497 -9.29 -46.78 -12.61
CA GLU A 497 -9.30 -47.75 -13.71
C GLU A 497 -10.70 -48.29 -14.02
N VAL A 498 -11.16 -48.10 -15.26
CA VAL A 498 -12.39 -48.73 -15.76
C VAL A 498 -12.17 -50.23 -15.99
N LYS A 499 -12.61 -51.07 -15.05
CA LYS A 499 -12.77 -52.52 -15.26
C LYS A 499 -14.16 -52.85 -15.82
N PRO A 500 -14.28 -53.75 -16.82
CA PRO A 500 -15.55 -54.02 -17.46
C PRO A 500 -16.39 -55.08 -16.72
N GLY A 501 -17.66 -54.77 -16.44
CA GLY A 501 -18.73 -55.77 -16.45
C GLY A 501 -19.65 -55.86 -15.22
N ARG A 502 -20.96 -55.84 -15.54
CA ARG A 502 -22.15 -56.35 -14.80
C ARG A 502 -23.08 -55.35 -14.09
N GLN A 503 -23.98 -54.77 -14.90
CA GLN A 503 -25.44 -55.02 -14.87
C GLN A 503 -26.29 -54.76 -13.58
N TRP A 504 -27.27 -53.84 -13.76
CA TRP A 504 -28.57 -53.67 -13.04
C TRP A 504 -28.51 -53.24 -11.54
N THR A 505 -29.43 -52.43 -10.96
CA THR A 505 -30.83 -52.05 -11.29
C THR A 505 -31.20 -50.57 -10.97
N SER A 506 -32.31 -50.09 -11.56
CA SER A 506 -33.15 -48.88 -11.30
C SER A 506 -33.27 -48.31 -9.86
N ARG A 507 -33.65 -47.03 -9.59
CA ARG A 507 -34.83 -46.25 -10.10
C ARG A 507 -34.70 -44.70 -10.05
N TYR A 508 -35.41 -44.06 -10.99
CA TYR A 508 -36.12 -42.75 -11.03
C TYR A 508 -36.21 -41.86 -9.76
N HIS A 509 -36.36 -40.52 -9.81
CA HIS A 509 -36.92 -39.57 -10.83
C HIS A 509 -36.12 -38.23 -10.79
N SER A 510 -35.55 -37.69 -11.87
CA SER A 510 -36.11 -36.93 -13.01
C SER A 510 -36.47 -35.44 -12.79
N ARG A 511 -35.81 -34.53 -13.53
CA ARG A 511 -36.46 -33.75 -14.62
C ARG A 511 -35.43 -32.93 -15.41
N SER A 512 -35.20 -33.34 -16.66
CA SER A 512 -34.67 -32.52 -17.74
C SER A 512 -35.62 -32.66 -18.93
N VAL A 513 -35.91 -31.56 -19.63
CA VAL A 513 -36.70 -31.58 -20.88
C VAL A 513 -35.73 -31.46 -22.05
N SER A 514 -35.96 -32.24 -23.11
CA SER A 514 -35.00 -32.47 -24.17
C SER A 514 -35.60 -32.28 -25.56
N PHE A 515 -34.76 -31.78 -26.48
CA PHE A 515 -34.70 -32.10 -27.92
C PHE A 515 -35.91 -31.87 -28.84
N ALA A 516 -35.63 -31.31 -30.03
CA ALA A 516 -35.73 -32.06 -31.28
C ALA A 516 -34.97 -31.38 -32.44
N THR A 517 -34.13 -32.14 -33.14
CA THR A 517 -33.64 -31.83 -34.49
C THR A 517 -34.50 -32.57 -35.53
N SER A 518 -34.78 -31.96 -36.68
CA SER A 518 -35.45 -32.63 -37.80
C SER A 518 -34.91 -32.13 -39.14
N SER A 519 -34.41 -33.06 -39.95
CA SER A 519 -33.98 -32.86 -41.34
C SER A 519 -35.17 -32.78 -42.31
N ARG A 520 -35.09 -31.94 -43.36
CA ARG A 520 -35.65 -32.22 -44.70
C ARG A 520 -35.21 -31.19 -45.74
N ASP A 521 -34.65 -31.68 -46.83
CA ASP A 521 -34.48 -31.00 -48.12
C ASP A 521 -35.74 -31.25 -48.99
N PRO A 522 -36.19 -30.30 -49.82
CA PRO A 522 -36.44 -30.68 -51.20
C PRO A 522 -36.08 -29.65 -52.29
N SER A 523 -35.60 -30.21 -53.39
CA SER A 523 -35.24 -29.63 -54.69
C SER A 523 -36.26 -28.75 -55.46
N ARG A 524 -35.74 -28.04 -56.48
CA ARG A 524 -36.36 -27.25 -57.59
C ARG A 524 -36.65 -25.77 -57.28
N GLY A 525 -36.31 -24.79 -58.13
CA GLY A 525 -35.51 -24.78 -59.38
C GLY A 525 -35.89 -23.62 -60.34
N ARG A 526 -34.91 -23.03 -61.06
CA ARG A 526 -35.02 -21.88 -62.02
C ARG A 526 -35.43 -20.54 -61.34
N SER A 527 -35.09 -19.31 -61.75
CA SER A 527 -34.32 -18.69 -62.86
C SER A 527 -34.03 -17.20 -62.46
N ALA A 528 -33.19 -16.36 -63.08
CA ALA A 528 -32.06 -16.49 -64.04
C ALA A 528 -31.40 -15.10 -64.28
N TYR A 529 -30.29 -15.09 -65.05
CA TYR A 529 -29.72 -13.98 -65.86
C TYR A 529 -28.86 -12.82 -65.27
N HIS A 530 -27.74 -12.60 -65.97
CA HIS A 530 -26.91 -11.38 -66.15
C HIS A 530 -26.19 -10.75 -64.93
N ASP A 531 -24.95 -10.22 -65.03
CA ASP A 531 -23.84 -10.44 -66.00
C ASP A 531 -22.53 -9.78 -65.50
N ARG A 532 -21.44 -9.96 -66.26
CA ARG A 532 -20.13 -9.25 -66.25
C ARG A 532 -19.04 -9.69 -65.26
N ALA A 533 -18.07 -10.39 -65.85
CA ALA A 533 -16.64 -10.38 -65.48
C ALA A 533 -15.95 -9.07 -66.00
N PRO A 534 -14.60 -8.88 -66.02
CA PRO A 534 -13.61 -9.80 -66.61
C PRO A 534 -12.25 -9.96 -65.89
N SER A 535 -11.54 -11.04 -66.29
CA SER A 535 -10.06 -11.14 -66.53
C SER A 535 -9.06 -10.92 -65.36
N GLU A 536 -7.92 -11.62 -65.26
CA GLU A 536 -7.27 -12.57 -66.21
C GLU A 536 -6.26 -13.50 -65.50
N SER A 537 -5.93 -14.63 -66.16
CA SER A 537 -4.69 -15.45 -66.10
C SER A 537 -3.77 -15.41 -64.83
N THR A 538 -3.28 -16.52 -64.29
CA THR A 538 -2.48 -17.54 -65.01
C THR A 538 -2.37 -18.89 -64.27
N THR A 539 -2.19 -19.97 -65.03
CA THR A 539 -1.85 -21.37 -64.67
C THR A 539 -0.58 -21.53 -63.80
N GLY A 540 -0.30 -22.67 -63.13
CA GLY A 540 -0.90 -24.02 -63.15
C GLY A 540 -0.61 -24.77 -61.82
N GLN A 541 -1.27 -25.89 -61.48
CA GLN A 541 -1.00 -27.28 -61.94
C GLN A 541 0.44 -27.78 -61.64
N VAL A 542 0.68 -28.97 -61.04
CA VAL A 542 -0.22 -30.06 -60.56
C VAL A 542 0.53 -31.08 -59.66
N GLN A 543 -0.21 -31.97 -58.96
CA GLN A 543 0.18 -33.29 -58.40
C GLN A 543 0.99 -33.47 -57.08
N GLU A 544 0.23 -33.84 -56.04
CA GLU A 544 0.40 -35.02 -55.14
C GLU A 544 1.18 -36.22 -55.73
N PRO A 545 1.81 -37.13 -54.91
CA PRO A 545 1.09 -37.83 -53.82
C PRO A 545 1.85 -38.32 -52.56
N LYS A 546 1.06 -38.54 -51.50
CA LYS A 546 1.11 -39.60 -50.45
C LYS A 546 2.48 -40.13 -49.93
N GLY A 547 2.68 -40.01 -48.61
CA GLY A 547 2.93 -41.22 -47.80
C GLY A 547 3.82 -41.14 -46.54
N VAL A 548 3.22 -41.50 -45.39
CA VAL A 548 3.76 -42.44 -44.37
C VAL A 548 4.82 -41.94 -43.33
N VAL A 549 4.31 -41.79 -42.08
CA VAL A 549 4.93 -42.13 -40.77
C VAL A 549 6.14 -41.34 -40.23
N GLY A 550 6.06 -41.00 -38.94
CA GLY A 550 7.23 -41.01 -38.04
C GLY A 550 7.33 -39.81 -37.09
N ASN A 551 7.13 -40.05 -35.78
CA ASN A 551 7.50 -39.08 -34.74
C ASN A 551 8.99 -38.77 -34.78
N ASN A 552 9.37 -37.53 -34.45
CA ASN A 552 10.63 -37.26 -33.74
C ASN A 552 10.50 -36.03 -32.85
N GLU A 553 11.00 -36.15 -31.63
CA GLU A 553 11.17 -35.05 -30.69
C GLU A 553 12.29 -34.12 -31.17
N VAL A 554 12.13 -32.81 -30.94
CA VAL A 554 13.24 -31.85 -31.03
C VAL A 554 13.21 -30.99 -29.77
N GLN A 555 14.16 -31.22 -28.88
CA GLN A 555 14.45 -30.27 -27.80
C GLN A 555 15.09 -29.00 -28.38
N ILE A 556 14.70 -27.85 -27.84
CA ILE A 556 15.29 -26.55 -28.21
C ILE A 556 16.54 -26.31 -27.36
N GLN A 557 17.65 -26.08 -28.03
CA GLN A 557 18.98 -25.93 -27.45
C GLN A 557 19.22 -24.46 -27.03
N ILE A 558 19.79 -24.27 -25.83
CA ILE A 558 20.10 -22.96 -25.26
C ILE A 558 21.33 -22.38 -25.96
N SER A 559 21.24 -21.13 -26.44
CA SER A 559 22.38 -20.39 -26.97
C SER A 559 23.10 -19.63 -25.84
N GLN A 560 24.38 -19.92 -25.64
CA GLN A 560 25.32 -19.07 -24.93
C GLN A 560 26.28 -18.48 -25.95
N ASP A 561 26.44 -17.16 -25.96
CA ASP A 561 27.55 -16.50 -26.66
C ASP A 561 27.93 -15.19 -25.95
N SER A 562 29.07 -14.60 -26.31
CA SER A 562 29.76 -13.44 -25.74
C SER A 562 30.46 -13.65 -24.38
N ARG A 563 31.63 -14.31 -24.45
CA ARG A 563 32.69 -14.29 -23.42
C ARG A 563 34.10 -14.19 -24.04
N GLU A 564 34.39 -13.12 -24.76
CA GLU A 564 35.77 -12.76 -25.16
C GLU A 564 35.99 -11.25 -25.09
N GLU A 565 36.65 -10.77 -24.02
CA GLU A 565 37.41 -9.50 -24.03
C GLU A 565 38.36 -9.41 -22.82
N ILE A 566 39.47 -10.16 -22.88
CA ILE A 566 40.66 -9.94 -22.03
C ILE A 566 41.92 -10.24 -22.87
N GLN A 567 42.48 -9.22 -23.55
CA GLN A 567 43.93 -9.04 -23.81
C GLN A 567 44.20 -7.88 -24.80
N SER A 568 44.44 -6.68 -24.27
CA SER A 568 45.41 -5.69 -24.78
C SER A 568 45.60 -4.56 -23.77
#